data_AF-A0A923L3A6-F1
#
_entry.id   AF-A0A923L3A6-F1
#
_cell.length_a   1.000
_cell.length_b   1.000
_cell.length_c   1.000
_cell.angle_alpha   90.00
_cell.angle_beta   90.00
_cell.angle_gamma   90.00
#
_symmetry.space_group_name_H-M   'P 1'
#
loop_
_entity.id
_entity.type
_entity.pdbx_description
1 polymer ?
#
loop_
_entity_poly.entity_id
_entity_poly.type
_entity_poly.pdbx_seq_one_letter_code
_entity_poly.pdbx_strand_id
1 'polypeptide(L)'
;MSNEAIKICIHKDLTKKYLEKKSIPIPRGKVFTNDNTDQDILQYASNDLGYPVVIKPVNGTGGHGVIANIRDEREFENALQYVKYELNYSDIIVEKYFLGEDYRLYVIGNRVVGAFKKIPANVIGDGKSSIRELLRIKNQERNSIPAFNNRLIKVDKETNSLLEEKGYTLDTVPKAGEQVFLKTKNNVSSGGDPIDVTDLLTDEIKQIAIEACNAIPGLVQCGVDMIVDPSFKNGVVLEINSRPHITSHLFPMQGKGRDIPKAIIDYYFPETKGKITEHASLLYFDFKSVVTAFRNGFAQEIRIPDLPTVEMNFTRYHLIAPKKESFRKWVQRQARKHNINGYVKLLKNGKTSVVVGGNINSINKLRELLDNHPQINSIEEKSWNKPVKVGFELIEIEDIDKKPEEKPYLIKYQKLEKDYILLKKKYQSVINSTSWKTTRLLRSIGRIFKR
;
A
#
# COMPACT_ATOMS: atom_id res chain seq x y z
N MET A 1 -1.04 -5.97 16.20
CA MET A 1 -0.84 -4.51 16.36
C MET A 1 -2.05 -3.94 17.07
N SER A 2 -1.86 -3.12 18.10
CA SER A 2 -2.98 -2.55 18.87
C SER A 2 -3.61 -1.34 18.15
N ASN A 3 -4.89 -1.06 18.43
CA ASN A 3 -5.56 0.17 17.99
C ASN A 3 -4.86 1.42 18.54
N GLU A 4 -4.30 1.31 19.75
CA GLU A 4 -3.52 2.36 20.39
C GLU A 4 -2.23 2.68 19.62
N ALA A 5 -1.46 1.67 19.20
CA ALA A 5 -0.26 1.86 18.37
C ALA A 5 -0.59 2.61 17.08
N ILE A 6 -1.70 2.27 16.43
CA ILE A 6 -2.17 2.94 15.22
C ILE A 6 -2.49 4.41 15.50
N LYS A 7 -3.20 4.71 16.60
CA LYS A 7 -3.51 6.08 17.01
C LYS A 7 -2.23 6.89 17.27
N ILE A 8 -1.26 6.30 17.97
CA ILE A 8 0.03 6.96 18.25
C ILE A 8 0.71 7.33 16.92
N CYS A 9 0.83 6.40 15.98
CA CYS A 9 1.52 6.62 14.70
C CYS A 9 0.82 7.64 13.78
N ILE A 10 -0.50 7.84 13.92
CA ILE A 10 -1.24 8.84 13.12
C ILE A 10 -0.90 10.26 13.60
N HIS A 11 -0.64 10.44 14.89
CA HIS A 11 -0.36 11.74 15.49
C HIS A 11 1.15 11.92 15.66
N LYS A 12 1.75 12.76 14.80
CA LYS A 12 3.21 12.97 14.75
C LYS A 12 3.76 13.51 16.09
N ASP A 13 3.03 14.40 16.75
CA ASP A 13 3.37 14.94 18.05
C ASP A 13 3.36 13.87 19.14
N LEU A 14 2.36 12.98 19.12
CA LEU A 14 2.27 11.88 20.07
C LEU A 14 3.38 10.86 19.83
N THR A 15 3.61 10.47 18.57
CA THR A 15 4.73 9.61 18.17
C THR A 15 6.05 10.15 18.71
N LYS A 16 6.32 11.44 18.53
CA LYS A 16 7.52 12.09 19.03
C LYS A 16 7.68 12.01 20.55
N LYS A 17 6.62 12.22 21.33
CA LYS A 17 6.66 12.07 22.80
C LYS A 17 7.08 10.67 23.24
N TYR A 18 6.61 9.62 22.54
CA TYR A 18 7.03 8.24 22.82
C TYR A 18 8.51 8.01 22.47
N LEU A 19 8.98 8.56 21.36
CA LEU A 19 10.37 8.46 20.93
C LEU A 19 11.32 9.21 21.87
N GLU A 20 10.96 10.43 22.26
CA GLU A 20 11.73 11.26 23.20
C GLU A 20 11.86 10.59 24.57
N LYS A 21 10.78 10.02 25.11
CA LYS A 21 10.80 9.26 26.38
C LYS A 21 11.77 8.08 26.36
N LYS A 22 12.08 7.54 25.18
CA LYS A 22 13.03 6.44 24.97
C LYS A 22 14.39 6.92 24.48
N SER A 23 14.66 8.23 24.47
CA SER A 23 15.91 8.83 23.99
C SER A 23 16.23 8.46 22.54
N ILE A 24 15.21 8.17 21.73
CA ILE A 24 15.40 7.89 20.31
C ILE A 24 15.75 9.21 19.60
N PRO A 25 16.80 9.24 18.76
CA PRO A 25 17.17 10.44 18.01
C PRO A 25 16.01 10.93 17.14
N ILE A 26 15.50 12.12 17.43
CA ILE A 26 14.49 12.85 16.65
C ILE A 26 14.94 14.29 16.45
N PRO A 27 14.46 15.00 15.40
CA PRO A 27 14.73 16.43 15.29
C PRO A 27 14.12 17.16 16.50
N ARG A 28 14.97 17.87 17.27
CA ARG A 28 14.53 18.74 18.36
C ARG A 28 13.58 19.79 17.80
N GLY A 29 12.44 19.99 18.44
CA GLY A 29 11.42 20.90 17.95
C GLY A 29 10.18 20.95 18.82
N LYS A 30 9.24 21.83 18.46
CA LYS A 30 8.01 22.07 19.21
C LYS A 30 6.81 22.29 18.28
N VAL A 31 5.63 21.90 18.75
CA VAL A 31 4.33 22.19 18.11
C VAL A 31 3.85 23.56 18.56
N PHE A 32 3.39 24.36 17.60
CA PHE A 32 2.77 25.66 17.82
C PHE A 32 1.32 25.62 17.31
N THR A 33 0.40 26.11 18.13
CA THR A 33 -1.03 26.21 17.82
C THR A 33 -1.41 27.68 17.58
N ASN A 34 -2.69 27.93 17.31
CA ASN A 34 -3.23 29.29 17.20
C ASN A 34 -3.07 30.13 18.49
N ASP A 35 -2.75 29.52 19.62
CA ASP A 35 -2.50 30.22 20.89
C ASP A 35 -1.11 30.87 20.93
N ASN A 36 -0.23 30.53 19.97
CA ASN A 36 1.09 31.13 19.85
C ASN A 36 1.11 32.23 18.79
N THR A 37 1.71 33.36 19.14
CA THR A 37 1.93 34.46 18.18
C THR A 37 3.05 34.10 17.21
N ASP A 38 3.07 34.71 16.02
CA ASP A 38 4.15 34.49 15.06
C ASP A 38 5.52 34.90 15.63
N GLN A 39 5.53 35.91 16.51
CA GLN A 39 6.73 36.35 17.22
C GLN A 39 7.25 35.29 18.20
N ASP A 40 6.37 34.57 18.92
CA ASP A 40 6.79 33.44 19.79
C ASP A 40 7.44 32.32 18.96
N ILE A 41 6.89 32.05 17.79
CA ILE A 41 7.37 31.01 16.87
C ILE A 41 8.75 31.40 16.32
N LEU A 42 8.90 32.66 15.90
CA LEU A 42 10.14 33.23 15.40
C LEU A 42 11.24 33.19 16.47
N GLN A 43 10.92 33.63 17.69
CA GLN A 43 11.85 33.64 18.81
C GLN A 43 12.35 32.23 19.17
N TYR A 44 11.46 31.23 19.13
CA TYR A 44 11.86 29.84 19.33
C TYR A 44 12.82 29.34 18.23
N ALA A 45 12.52 29.68 16.97
CA ALA A 45 13.37 29.29 15.84
C ALA A 45 14.77 29.91 15.92
N SER A 46 14.86 31.21 16.23
CA SER A 46 16.12 31.94 16.30
C SER A 46 16.93 31.65 17.57
N ASN A 47 16.31 31.73 18.75
CA ASN A 47 17.03 31.71 20.03
C ASN A 47 17.14 30.31 20.64
N ASP A 48 16.10 29.47 20.52
CA ASP A 48 16.08 28.17 21.21
C ASP A 48 16.67 27.03 20.36
N LEU A 49 16.37 27.02 19.04
CA LEU A 49 16.89 26.02 18.10
C LEU A 49 18.11 26.50 17.32
N GLY A 50 18.11 27.77 16.93
CA GLY A 50 19.01 28.34 15.94
C GLY A 50 18.81 27.78 14.54
N TYR A 51 19.22 28.53 13.52
CA TYR A 51 19.19 28.08 12.13
C TYR A 51 20.30 27.03 11.83
N PRO A 52 20.14 26.17 10.80
CA PRO A 52 18.94 26.02 9.99
C PRO A 52 17.80 25.23 10.67
N VAL A 53 16.56 25.53 10.29
CA VAL A 53 15.34 24.90 10.81
C VAL A 53 14.42 24.37 9.69
N VAL A 54 13.36 23.67 10.11
CA VAL A 54 12.30 23.11 9.27
C VAL A 54 10.96 23.56 9.84
N ILE A 55 10.06 24.05 8.98
CA ILE A 55 8.65 24.28 9.30
C ILE A 55 7.82 23.20 8.61
N LYS A 56 6.90 22.56 9.33
CA LYS A 56 5.93 21.63 8.75
C LYS A 56 4.58 21.66 9.47
N PRO A 57 3.45 21.47 8.77
CA PRO A 57 2.15 21.35 9.41
C PRO A 57 2.02 20.03 10.19
N VAL A 58 1.30 20.07 11.32
CA VAL A 58 1.01 18.88 12.13
C VAL A 58 0.26 17.83 11.30
N ASN A 59 -0.79 18.26 10.59
CA ASN A 59 -1.71 17.40 9.83
C ASN A 59 -1.39 17.33 8.32
N GLY A 60 -0.17 17.67 7.90
CA GLY A 60 0.24 17.58 6.50
C GLY A 60 0.52 16.14 6.05
N THR A 61 0.13 15.84 4.80
CA THR A 61 0.39 14.56 4.13
C THR A 61 1.32 14.76 2.93
N GLY A 62 2.11 13.74 2.58
CA GLY A 62 2.94 13.75 1.36
C GLY A 62 3.98 14.88 1.28
N GLY A 63 4.41 15.43 2.42
CA GLY A 63 5.33 16.58 2.47
C GLY A 63 4.71 17.93 2.07
N HIS A 64 3.38 18.02 1.94
CA HIS A 64 2.71 19.30 1.69
C HIS A 64 2.89 20.26 2.88
N GLY A 65 3.31 21.50 2.59
CA GLY A 65 3.63 22.52 3.60
C GLY A 65 4.92 22.28 4.38
N VAL A 66 5.76 21.32 3.97
CA VAL A 66 7.09 21.14 4.58
C VAL A 66 8.08 22.06 3.87
N ILE A 67 8.68 22.98 4.62
CA ILE A 67 9.80 23.82 4.17
C ILE A 67 10.99 23.50 5.06
N ALA A 68 12.08 23.04 4.45
CA ALA A 68 13.28 22.58 5.15
C ALA A 68 14.50 23.41 4.76
N ASN A 69 15.54 23.33 5.60
CA ASN A 69 16.80 24.07 5.42
C ASN A 69 16.60 25.59 5.38
N ILE A 70 15.72 26.12 6.22
CA ILE A 70 15.49 27.56 6.42
C ILE A 70 16.69 28.10 7.20
N ARG A 71 17.46 29.02 6.61
CA ARG A 71 18.81 29.40 7.08
C ARG A 71 18.86 30.68 7.89
N ASP A 72 17.85 31.52 7.76
CA ASP A 72 17.79 32.79 8.45
C ASP A 72 16.34 33.20 8.76
N GLU A 73 16.23 34.30 9.49
CA GLU A 73 14.96 34.86 9.97
C GLU A 73 14.03 35.26 8.83
N ARG A 74 14.56 35.83 7.76
CA ARG A 74 13.78 36.28 6.62
C ARG A 74 13.19 35.10 5.85
N GLU A 75 13.98 34.05 5.61
CA GLU A 75 13.49 32.80 5.05
C GLU A 75 12.42 32.16 5.95
N PHE A 76 12.60 32.25 7.27
CA PHE A 76 11.65 31.71 8.25
C PHE A 76 10.30 32.43 8.22
N GLU A 77 10.30 33.76 8.23
CA GLU A 77 9.08 34.56 8.13
C GLU A 77 8.30 34.24 6.84
N ASN A 78 8.99 34.15 5.70
CA ASN A 78 8.36 33.76 4.43
C ASN A 78 7.78 32.35 4.49
N ALA A 79 8.52 31.40 5.08
CA ALA A 79 8.06 30.03 5.23
C ALA A 79 6.84 29.92 6.17
N LEU A 80 6.86 30.66 7.29
CA LEU A 80 5.76 30.76 8.23
C LEU A 80 4.52 31.35 7.54
N GLN A 81 4.73 32.45 6.78
CA GLN A 81 3.67 33.13 6.07
C GLN A 81 2.95 32.18 5.09
N TYR A 82 3.74 31.47 4.29
CA TYR A 82 3.26 30.49 3.33
C TYR A 82 2.50 29.34 4.00
N VAL A 83 3.09 28.70 5.01
CA VAL A 83 2.50 27.50 5.63
C VAL A 83 1.24 27.84 6.44
N LYS A 84 1.27 28.91 7.24
CA LYS A 84 0.19 29.24 8.17
C LYS A 84 -0.97 29.96 7.46
N TYR A 85 -0.68 30.91 6.57
CA TYR A 85 -1.71 31.77 5.97
C TYR A 85 -2.08 31.39 4.54
N GLU A 86 -1.12 31.07 3.67
CA GLU A 86 -1.44 30.69 2.29
C GLU A 86 -1.99 29.27 2.19
N LEU A 87 -1.36 28.32 2.90
CA LEU A 87 -1.83 26.93 2.97
C LEU A 87 -2.89 26.70 4.06
N ASN A 88 -3.13 27.71 4.91
CA ASN A 88 -4.16 27.70 5.96
C ASN A 88 -4.00 26.55 6.97
N TYR A 89 -2.76 26.24 7.37
CA TYR A 89 -2.48 25.32 8.46
C TYR A 89 -2.39 26.06 9.79
N SER A 90 -3.33 25.81 10.70
CA SER A 90 -3.35 26.43 12.04
C SER A 90 -2.20 25.96 12.93
N ASP A 91 -1.88 24.66 12.84
CA ASP A 91 -0.95 24.00 13.75
C ASP A 91 0.30 23.59 12.98
N ILE A 92 1.44 24.10 13.42
CA ILE A 92 2.74 23.86 12.79
C ILE A 92 3.74 23.29 13.77
N ILE A 93 4.80 22.70 13.23
CA ILE A 93 5.93 22.17 13.96
C ILE A 93 7.18 22.87 13.44
N VAL A 94 7.98 23.40 14.35
CA VAL A 94 9.31 23.94 14.04
C VAL A 94 10.36 23.00 14.61
N GLU A 95 11.26 22.53 13.76
CA GLU A 95 12.28 21.53 14.09
C GLU A 95 13.67 21.96 13.63
N LYS A 96 14.71 21.48 14.31
CA LYS A 96 16.09 21.63 13.85
C LYS A 96 16.27 20.87 12.53
N TYR A 97 16.89 21.51 11.54
CA TYR A 97 17.27 20.83 10.31
C TYR A 97 18.42 19.86 10.57
N PHE A 98 18.24 18.62 10.13
CA PHE A 98 19.29 17.59 10.18
C PHE A 98 19.81 17.37 8.76
N LEU A 99 21.13 17.52 8.59
CA LEU A 99 21.78 17.31 7.30
C LEU A 99 21.91 15.81 7.02
N GLY A 100 21.29 15.34 5.95
CA GLY A 100 21.39 13.97 5.50
C GLY A 100 20.39 13.66 4.40
N GLU A 101 20.23 12.37 4.10
CA GLU A 101 19.33 11.91 3.05
C GLU A 101 18.14 11.14 3.63
N ASP A 102 17.05 11.10 2.87
CA ASP A 102 15.77 10.57 3.33
C ASP A 102 15.64 9.06 3.03
N TYR A 103 15.49 8.26 4.09
CA TYR A 103 15.39 6.81 4.04
C TYR A 103 14.07 6.33 4.64
N ARG A 104 13.57 5.21 4.11
CA ARG A 104 12.49 4.45 4.74
C ARG A 104 12.96 3.03 5.03
N LEU A 105 12.91 2.65 6.30
CA LEU A 105 13.26 1.34 6.81
C LEU A 105 11.97 0.59 7.16
N TYR A 106 11.91 -0.70 6.83
CA TYR A 106 10.83 -1.59 7.24
C TYR A 106 11.30 -2.44 8.41
N VAL A 107 10.67 -2.25 9.56
CA VAL A 107 10.95 -3.01 10.78
C VAL A 107 9.83 -4.01 11.01
N ILE A 108 10.19 -5.24 11.39
CA ILE A 108 9.27 -6.24 11.93
C ILE A 108 9.94 -7.00 13.07
N GLY A 109 9.27 -7.01 14.24
CA GLY A 109 9.91 -7.43 15.48
C GLY A 109 11.18 -6.61 15.74
N ASN A 110 12.28 -7.30 16.02
CA ASN A 110 13.59 -6.68 16.27
C ASN A 110 14.51 -6.72 15.05
N ARG A 111 13.96 -6.56 13.84
CA ARG A 111 14.74 -6.68 12.61
C ARG A 111 14.31 -5.65 11.57
N VAL A 112 15.29 -5.01 10.95
CA VAL A 112 15.11 -4.29 9.68
C VAL A 112 15.17 -5.30 8.55
N VAL A 113 14.09 -5.42 7.78
CA VAL A 113 13.95 -6.42 6.70
C VAL A 113 14.02 -5.81 5.30
N GLY A 114 14.01 -4.48 5.22
CA GLY A 114 14.26 -3.74 4.00
C GLY A 114 14.45 -2.26 4.29
N ALA A 115 15.21 -1.58 3.45
CA ALA A 115 15.39 -0.13 3.50
C ALA A 115 15.60 0.43 2.10
N PHE A 116 15.05 1.61 1.84
CA PHE A 116 15.32 2.33 0.60
C PHE A 116 15.54 3.82 0.85
N LYS A 117 16.43 4.41 0.04
CA LYS A 117 16.59 5.85 -0.11
C LYS A 117 15.47 6.39 -1.00
N LYS A 118 14.89 7.53 -0.62
CA LYS A 118 13.87 8.24 -1.40
C LYS A 118 14.53 9.36 -2.21
N ILE A 119 14.61 9.20 -3.53
CA ILE A 119 15.07 10.25 -4.43
C ILE A 119 13.85 10.97 -5.02
N PRO A 120 13.79 12.32 -5.06
CA PRO A 120 12.70 13.02 -5.73
C PRO A 120 12.60 12.62 -7.20
N ALA A 121 11.43 12.83 -7.81
CA ALA A 121 11.26 12.56 -9.24
C ALA A 121 12.34 13.31 -10.04
N ASN A 122 13.01 12.61 -10.94
CA ASN A 122 14.18 13.13 -11.64
C ASN A 122 14.34 12.48 -13.02
N VAL A 123 15.20 13.03 -13.86
CA VAL A 123 15.76 12.40 -15.06
C VAL A 123 17.28 12.56 -15.06
N ILE A 124 18.00 11.65 -15.72
CA ILE A 124 19.46 11.71 -15.87
C ILE A 124 19.76 12.03 -17.33
N GLY A 125 20.53 13.11 -17.56
CA GLY A 125 20.96 13.52 -18.89
C GLY A 125 21.87 12.48 -19.54
N ASP A 126 21.65 12.23 -20.82
CA ASP A 126 22.51 11.43 -21.69
C ASP A 126 23.34 12.31 -22.66
N GLY A 127 23.19 13.64 -22.56
CA GLY A 127 23.82 14.62 -23.45
C GLY A 127 23.21 14.71 -24.85
N LYS A 128 22.11 14.01 -25.12
CA LYS A 128 21.50 13.91 -26.47
C LYS A 128 19.99 14.12 -26.47
N SER A 129 19.30 13.58 -25.48
CA SER A 129 17.84 13.58 -25.35
C SER A 129 17.37 14.78 -24.51
N SER A 130 16.23 15.36 -24.90
CA SER A 130 15.57 16.39 -24.11
C SER A 130 15.01 15.84 -22.79
N ILE A 131 14.78 16.72 -21.80
CA ILE A 131 14.10 16.35 -20.54
C ILE A 131 12.75 15.66 -20.82
N ARG A 132 11.99 16.13 -21.81
CA ARG A 132 10.72 15.54 -22.25
C ARG A 132 10.89 14.07 -22.69
N GLU A 133 11.91 13.78 -23.49
CA GLU A 133 12.19 12.43 -23.98
C GLU A 133 12.70 11.52 -22.88
N LEU A 134 13.62 12.00 -22.03
CA LEU A 134 14.12 11.28 -20.87
C LEU A 134 12.98 10.92 -19.91
N LEU A 135 12.07 11.88 -19.67
CA LEU A 135 10.87 11.66 -18.86
C LEU A 135 9.95 10.60 -19.46
N ARG A 136 9.75 10.63 -20.79
CA ARG A 136 8.96 9.62 -21.50
C ARG A 136 9.55 8.23 -21.32
N ILE A 137 10.87 8.09 -21.51
CA ILE A 137 11.59 6.82 -21.35
C ILE A 137 11.47 6.31 -19.90
N LYS A 138 11.71 7.17 -18.91
CA LYS A 138 11.59 6.82 -17.49
C LYS A 138 10.17 6.39 -17.13
N ASN A 139 9.15 7.06 -17.65
CA ASN A 139 7.77 6.66 -17.41
C ASN A 139 7.41 5.32 -18.08
N GLN A 140 8.01 4.97 -19.22
CA GLN A 140 7.84 3.64 -19.82
C GLN A 140 8.44 2.54 -18.94
N GLU A 141 9.65 2.76 -18.42
CA GLU A 141 10.27 1.86 -17.45
C GLU A 141 9.39 1.71 -16.19
N ARG A 142 8.99 2.83 -15.56
CA ARG A 142 8.09 2.81 -14.39
C ARG A 142 6.78 2.09 -14.67
N ASN A 143 6.22 2.22 -15.86
CA ASN A 143 4.98 1.53 -16.22
C ASN A 143 5.13 0.00 -16.32
N SER A 144 6.34 -0.49 -16.63
CA SER A 144 6.64 -1.93 -16.67
C SER A 144 6.78 -2.55 -15.29
N ILE A 145 7.01 -1.75 -14.24
CA ILE A 145 7.23 -2.21 -12.87
C ILE A 145 5.89 -2.21 -12.11
N PRO A 146 5.45 -3.36 -11.54
CA PRO A 146 4.17 -3.46 -10.84
C PRO A 146 3.93 -2.43 -9.73
N ALA A 147 4.98 -1.97 -9.06
CA ALA A 147 4.89 -0.98 -7.99
C ALA A 147 4.64 0.47 -8.47
N PHE A 148 4.91 0.78 -9.75
CA PHE A 148 4.95 2.16 -10.25
C PHE A 148 4.03 2.44 -11.45
N ASN A 149 3.31 1.44 -11.97
CA ASN A 149 2.37 1.62 -13.08
C ASN A 149 1.28 2.69 -12.85
N ASN A 150 0.96 3.00 -11.59
CA ASN A 150 0.02 4.05 -11.20
C ASN A 150 0.71 5.30 -10.58
N ARG A 151 2.04 5.39 -10.66
CA ARG A 151 2.89 6.44 -10.06
C ARG A 151 3.89 7.00 -11.09
N LEU A 152 3.37 7.33 -12.27
CA LEU A 152 4.14 7.99 -13.32
C LEU A 152 4.43 9.44 -12.95
N ILE A 153 5.59 9.93 -13.38
CA ILE A 153 6.00 11.31 -13.18
C ILE A 153 5.19 12.20 -14.12
N LYS A 154 4.43 13.14 -13.55
CA LYS A 154 3.62 14.11 -14.29
C LYS A 154 4.29 15.48 -14.27
N VAL A 155 4.32 16.13 -15.43
CA VAL A 155 4.67 17.55 -15.53
C VAL A 155 3.49 18.36 -15.00
N ASP A 156 3.76 19.18 -13.99
CA ASP A 156 2.81 20.14 -13.42
C ASP A 156 3.52 21.46 -13.15
N LYS A 157 2.83 22.38 -12.46
CA LYS A 157 3.38 23.70 -12.11
C LYS A 157 4.70 23.59 -11.33
N GLU A 158 4.81 22.65 -10.39
CA GLU A 158 6.03 22.46 -9.59
C GLU A 158 7.20 22.05 -10.49
N THR A 159 6.97 21.13 -11.42
CA THR A 159 8.00 20.71 -12.38
C THR A 159 8.46 21.88 -13.25
N ASN A 160 7.54 22.68 -13.77
CA ASN A 160 7.90 23.83 -14.60
C ASN A 160 8.71 24.87 -13.81
N SER A 161 8.28 25.21 -12.59
CA SER A 161 9.02 26.15 -11.74
C SER A 161 10.44 25.68 -11.42
N LEU A 162 10.63 24.40 -11.09
CA LEU A 162 11.96 23.81 -10.83
C LEU A 162 12.89 23.86 -12.05
N LEU A 163 12.33 23.66 -13.25
CA LEU A 163 13.11 23.76 -14.49
C LEU A 163 13.48 25.21 -14.77
N GLU A 164 12.53 26.13 -14.64
CA GLU A 164 12.74 27.58 -14.84
C GLU A 164 13.81 28.14 -13.88
N GLU A 165 13.83 27.71 -12.61
CA GLU A 165 14.85 28.08 -11.63
C GLU A 165 16.28 27.69 -12.06
N LYS A 166 16.42 26.61 -12.84
CA LYS A 166 17.69 26.17 -13.44
C LYS A 166 17.94 26.76 -14.84
N GLY A 167 17.05 27.60 -15.35
CA GLY A 167 17.09 28.09 -16.72
C GLY A 167 16.79 27.01 -17.77
N TYR A 168 16.12 25.92 -17.38
CA TYR A 168 15.76 24.80 -18.24
C TYR A 168 14.31 24.87 -18.70
N THR A 169 14.05 24.20 -19.80
CA THR A 169 12.72 23.88 -20.32
C THR A 169 12.61 22.38 -20.57
N LEU A 170 11.41 21.87 -20.84
CA LEU A 170 11.24 20.45 -21.20
C LEU A 170 12.03 20.04 -22.45
N ASP A 171 12.39 20.99 -23.30
CA ASP A 171 13.11 20.75 -24.55
C ASP A 171 14.63 20.91 -24.39
N THR A 172 15.09 21.28 -23.19
CA THR A 172 16.51 21.34 -22.84
C THR A 172 17.12 19.93 -22.84
N VAL A 173 18.33 19.81 -23.39
CA VAL A 173 19.15 18.59 -23.36
C VAL A 173 20.17 18.69 -22.21
N PRO A 174 19.97 17.98 -21.08
CA PRO A 174 20.91 18.04 -19.95
C PRO A 174 22.23 17.36 -20.29
N LYS A 175 23.31 17.77 -19.62
CA LYS A 175 24.64 17.15 -19.83
C LYS A 175 24.61 15.67 -19.45
N ALA A 176 25.48 14.87 -20.08
CA ALA A 176 25.61 13.47 -19.73
C ALA A 176 25.96 13.29 -18.24
N GLY A 177 25.17 12.49 -17.52
CA GLY A 177 25.30 12.26 -16.08
C GLY A 177 24.65 13.33 -15.19
N GLU A 178 24.11 14.41 -15.75
CA GLU A 178 23.45 15.44 -14.97
C GLU A 178 22.08 14.97 -14.47
N GLN A 179 21.85 14.99 -13.16
CA GLN A 179 20.56 14.68 -12.58
C GLN A 179 19.68 15.93 -12.48
N VAL A 180 18.56 15.93 -13.21
CA VAL A 180 17.58 17.00 -13.20
C VAL A 180 16.37 16.58 -12.38
N PHE A 181 16.13 17.26 -11.26
CA PHE A 181 14.97 17.03 -10.41
C PHE A 181 13.72 17.72 -10.97
N LEU A 182 12.60 17.01 -10.91
CA LEU A 182 11.29 17.43 -11.42
C LEU A 182 10.27 17.70 -10.30
N LYS A 183 10.63 17.35 -9.05
CA LYS A 183 9.87 17.61 -7.82
C LYS A 183 10.84 17.95 -6.71
N THR A 184 10.42 18.78 -5.76
CA THR A 184 11.18 19.10 -4.55
C THR A 184 11.09 17.98 -3.51
N LYS A 185 9.95 17.28 -3.45
CA LYS A 185 9.63 16.34 -2.38
C LYS A 185 10.08 14.92 -2.69
N ASN A 186 10.65 14.27 -1.67
CA ASN A 186 11.10 12.87 -1.68
C ASN A 186 9.93 11.87 -1.57
N ASN A 187 8.91 12.01 -2.42
CA ASN A 187 7.72 11.17 -2.35
C ASN A 187 7.64 10.18 -3.53
N VAL A 188 7.71 8.89 -3.22
CA VAL A 188 7.58 7.80 -4.20
C VAL A 188 6.21 7.84 -4.90
N SER A 189 5.14 8.28 -4.23
CA SER A 189 3.82 8.38 -4.86
C SER A 189 3.73 9.50 -5.89
N SER A 190 4.60 10.51 -5.81
CA SER A 190 4.72 11.61 -6.78
C SER A 190 5.74 11.35 -7.88
N GLY A 191 6.18 10.10 -8.04
CA GLY A 191 7.16 9.73 -9.07
C GLY A 191 8.60 9.67 -8.60
N GLY A 192 8.86 9.75 -7.28
CA GLY A 192 10.19 9.51 -6.71
C GLY A 192 10.68 8.08 -6.92
N ASP A 193 12.00 7.90 -6.82
CA ASP A 193 12.67 6.62 -7.00
C ASP A 193 13.09 6.05 -5.64
N PRO A 194 12.55 4.87 -5.25
CA PRO A 194 13.08 4.11 -4.13
C PRO A 194 14.30 3.30 -4.58
N ILE A 195 15.45 3.55 -3.96
CA ILE A 195 16.71 2.83 -4.21
C ILE A 195 16.98 1.93 -3.00
N ASP A 196 17.02 0.60 -3.20
CA ASP A 196 17.32 -0.33 -2.12
C ASP A 196 18.74 -0.09 -1.57
N VAL A 197 18.82 0.08 -0.25
CA VAL A 197 20.07 0.33 0.48
C VAL A 197 20.18 -0.56 1.72
N THR A 198 19.33 -1.59 1.82
CA THR A 198 19.21 -2.44 3.03
C THR A 198 20.55 -2.97 3.51
N ASP A 199 21.40 -3.44 2.59
CA ASP A 199 22.70 -4.03 2.91
C ASP A 199 23.81 -2.99 3.16
N LEU A 200 23.55 -1.70 2.83
CA LEU A 200 24.48 -0.59 3.07
C LEU A 200 24.29 0.05 4.45
N LEU A 201 23.15 -0.20 5.10
CA LEU A 201 22.89 0.31 6.43
C LEU A 201 23.80 -0.34 7.46
N THR A 202 24.41 0.51 8.29
CA THR A 202 25.13 0.11 9.50
C THR A 202 24.16 -0.45 10.55
N ASP A 203 24.71 -1.15 11.53
CA ASP A 203 23.89 -1.73 12.59
C ASP A 203 23.38 -0.65 13.55
N GLU A 204 24.10 0.46 13.71
CA GLU A 204 23.67 1.64 14.47
C GLU A 204 22.36 2.22 13.91
N ILE A 205 22.26 2.41 12.59
CA ILE A 205 21.04 2.94 11.96
C ILE A 205 19.89 1.94 12.06
N LYS A 206 20.16 0.64 11.87
CA LYS A 206 19.14 -0.40 12.04
C LYS A 206 18.63 -0.43 13.47
N GLN A 207 19.51 -0.29 14.44
CA GLN A 207 19.17 -0.30 15.86
C GLN A 207 18.28 0.90 16.22
N ILE A 208 18.60 2.11 15.75
CA ILE A 208 17.73 3.29 15.94
C ILE A 208 16.31 3.00 15.43
N ALA A 209 16.17 2.40 14.24
CA ALA A 209 14.85 2.09 13.70
C ALA A 209 14.10 1.01 14.49
N ILE A 210 14.80 -0.03 14.96
CA ILE A 210 14.22 -1.08 15.81
C ILE A 210 13.74 -0.50 17.13
N GLU A 211 14.56 0.32 17.79
CA GLU A 211 14.21 0.96 19.05
C GLU A 211 13.07 1.96 18.88
N ALA A 212 13.03 2.69 17.75
CA ALA A 212 11.93 3.56 17.41
C ALA A 212 10.59 2.80 17.28
N CYS A 213 10.60 1.62 16.65
CA CYS A 213 9.43 0.74 16.59
C CYS A 213 9.01 0.28 18.01
N ASN A 214 9.98 -0.19 18.81
CA ASN A 214 9.75 -0.70 20.16
C ASN A 214 9.32 0.37 21.16
N ALA A 215 9.60 1.64 20.88
CA ALA A 215 9.15 2.77 21.70
C ALA A 215 7.61 2.92 21.69
N ILE A 216 6.92 2.39 20.67
CA ILE A 216 5.46 2.46 20.54
C ILE A 216 4.84 1.14 21.03
N PRO A 217 4.09 1.14 22.16
CA PRO A 217 3.50 -0.07 22.71
C PRO A 217 2.55 -0.78 21.73
N GLY A 218 2.73 -2.08 21.53
CA GLY A 218 1.86 -2.89 20.67
C GLY A 218 2.09 -2.70 19.16
N LEU A 219 3.16 -1.99 18.76
CA LEU A 219 3.62 -1.89 17.39
C LEU A 219 4.59 -3.04 17.08
N VAL A 220 4.19 -3.93 16.17
CA VAL A 220 4.97 -5.14 15.82
C VAL A 220 5.75 -4.96 14.52
N GLN A 221 5.21 -4.16 13.60
CA GLN A 221 5.85 -3.82 12.35
C GLN A 221 5.56 -2.36 12.02
N CYS A 222 6.49 -1.69 11.35
CA CYS A 222 6.30 -0.32 10.91
C CYS A 222 7.28 0.06 9.79
N GLY A 223 6.96 1.16 9.11
CA GLY A 223 7.91 1.88 8.28
C GLY A 223 8.46 3.05 9.07
N VAL A 224 9.76 3.09 9.29
CA VAL A 224 10.44 4.19 9.99
C VAL A 224 11.09 5.08 8.93
N ASP A 225 10.71 6.36 8.91
CA ASP A 225 11.35 7.33 8.03
C ASP A 225 12.41 8.07 8.82
N MET A 226 13.59 8.12 8.23
CA MET A 226 14.76 8.66 8.88
C MET A 226 15.51 9.56 7.92
N ILE A 227 16.06 10.66 8.45
CA ILE A 227 17.19 11.29 7.79
C ILE A 227 18.45 10.65 8.33
N VAL A 228 19.30 10.14 7.46
CA VAL A 228 20.57 9.51 7.81
C VAL A 228 21.71 10.33 7.22
N ASP A 229 22.74 10.56 8.02
CA ASP A 229 23.91 11.30 7.57
C ASP A 229 24.71 10.50 6.51
N PRO A 230 25.58 11.14 5.72
CA PRO A 230 26.36 10.44 4.70
C PRO A 230 27.32 9.36 5.23
N SER A 231 27.64 9.39 6.53
CA SER A 231 28.51 8.39 7.16
C SER A 231 27.77 7.11 7.56
N PHE A 232 26.43 7.13 7.50
CA PHE A 232 25.55 6.09 8.04
C PHE A 232 25.81 5.79 9.52
N LYS A 233 26.35 6.74 10.30
CA LYS A 233 26.57 6.53 11.74
C LYS A 233 25.52 7.22 12.59
N ASN A 234 24.94 8.31 12.09
CA ASN A 234 23.89 9.04 12.78
C ASN A 234 22.66 9.19 11.89
N GLY A 235 21.50 9.20 12.52
CA GLY A 235 20.24 9.51 11.87
C GLY A 235 19.18 9.90 12.87
N VAL A 236 18.15 10.57 12.39
CA VAL A 236 17.01 11.01 13.19
C VAL A 236 15.72 10.47 12.62
N VAL A 237 14.83 10.00 13.48
CA VAL A 237 13.51 9.50 13.11
C VAL A 237 12.56 10.67 12.86
N LEU A 238 11.98 10.73 11.67
CA LEU A 238 11.03 11.77 11.26
C LEU A 238 9.58 11.36 11.52
N GLU A 239 9.23 10.13 11.16
CA GLU A 239 7.88 9.57 11.28
C GLU A 239 7.92 8.04 11.41
N ILE A 240 6.89 7.50 12.06
CA ILE A 240 6.65 6.05 12.12
C ILE A 240 5.29 5.76 11.51
N ASN A 241 5.29 4.88 10.52
CA ASN A 241 4.11 4.45 9.80
C ASN A 241 3.71 3.06 10.27
N SER A 242 2.54 2.92 10.90
CA SER A 242 2.01 1.63 11.37
C SER A 242 1.54 0.70 10.25
N ARG A 243 1.26 1.24 9.07
CA ARG A 243 0.82 0.46 7.89
C ARG A 243 1.63 0.86 6.65
N PRO A 244 2.94 0.61 6.65
CA PRO A 244 3.80 0.99 5.54
C PRO A 244 3.46 0.20 4.27
N HIS A 245 3.65 0.83 3.11
CA HIS A 245 3.58 0.13 1.84
C HIS A 245 4.81 -0.77 1.67
N ILE A 246 4.58 -2.02 1.26
CA ILE A 246 5.65 -2.99 1.00
C ILE A 246 6.15 -2.98 -0.46
N THR A 247 5.40 -2.37 -1.38
CA THR A 247 5.65 -2.49 -2.83
C THR A 247 6.98 -1.87 -3.25
N SER A 248 7.37 -0.74 -2.65
CA SER A 248 8.66 -0.09 -2.94
C SER A 248 9.86 -0.89 -2.47
N HIS A 249 9.70 -1.74 -1.44
CA HIS A 249 10.74 -2.68 -1.02
C HIS A 249 10.81 -3.90 -1.93
N LEU A 250 9.66 -4.40 -2.39
CA LEU A 250 9.57 -5.55 -3.31
C LEU A 250 10.14 -5.24 -4.69
N PHE A 251 9.83 -4.05 -5.21
CA PHE A 251 10.18 -3.60 -6.55
C PHE A 251 10.80 -2.20 -6.49
N PRO A 252 12.04 -2.06 -5.99
CA PRO A 252 12.72 -0.77 -6.01
C PRO A 252 13.03 -0.35 -7.46
N MET A 253 13.25 0.94 -7.70
CA MET A 253 13.73 1.41 -9.02
C MET A 253 15.17 0.94 -9.29
N GLN A 254 15.97 0.78 -8.24
CA GLN A 254 17.34 0.28 -8.32
C GLN A 254 17.68 -0.52 -7.06
N GLY A 255 18.53 -1.53 -7.20
CA GLY A 255 18.99 -2.38 -6.11
C GLY A 255 18.16 -3.67 -6.00
N LYS A 256 18.24 -4.34 -4.84
CA LYS A 256 17.67 -5.68 -4.65
C LYS A 256 16.25 -5.60 -4.07
N GLY A 257 15.29 -6.26 -4.74
CA GLY A 257 13.96 -6.47 -4.18
C GLY A 257 13.99 -7.26 -2.87
N ARG A 258 13.29 -6.78 -1.85
CA ARG A 258 13.20 -7.39 -0.53
C ARG A 258 11.84 -8.04 -0.35
N ASP A 259 11.82 -9.33 -0.04
CA ASP A 259 10.60 -10.12 0.19
C ASP A 259 10.00 -9.83 1.58
N ILE A 260 9.43 -8.63 1.70
CA ILE A 260 8.75 -8.20 2.92
C ILE A 260 7.55 -9.11 3.26
N PRO A 261 6.70 -9.57 2.30
CA PRO A 261 5.66 -10.56 2.59
C PRO A 261 6.19 -11.80 3.29
N LYS A 262 7.28 -12.39 2.79
CA LYS A 262 7.91 -13.53 3.45
C LYS A 262 8.36 -13.19 4.86
N ALA A 263 9.00 -12.03 5.07
CA ALA A 263 9.42 -11.62 6.40
C ALA A 263 8.24 -11.47 7.39
N ILE A 264 7.09 -10.98 6.91
CA ILE A 264 5.85 -10.89 7.70
C ILE A 264 5.32 -12.28 8.05
N ILE A 265 5.21 -13.17 7.06
CA ILE A 265 4.70 -14.53 7.26
C ILE A 265 5.61 -15.31 8.20
N ASP A 266 6.93 -15.29 7.96
CA ASP A 266 7.93 -15.96 8.80
C ASP A 266 7.90 -15.45 10.26
N TYR A 267 7.56 -14.18 10.48
CA TYR A 267 7.44 -13.61 11.83
C TYR A 267 6.20 -14.12 12.57
N TYR A 268 5.04 -14.16 11.90
CA TYR A 268 3.78 -14.58 12.53
C TYR A 268 3.62 -16.10 12.61
N PHE A 269 4.25 -16.83 11.71
CA PHE A 269 4.18 -18.30 11.60
C PHE A 269 5.58 -18.90 11.52
N PRO A 270 6.43 -18.73 12.55
CA PRO A 270 7.83 -19.18 12.53
C PRO A 270 7.97 -20.67 12.26
N GLU A 271 6.99 -21.48 12.66
CA GLU A 271 6.91 -22.92 12.42
C GLU A 271 6.77 -23.29 10.93
N THR A 272 6.42 -22.33 10.06
CA THR A 272 6.31 -22.52 8.61
C THR A 272 7.59 -22.18 7.86
N LYS A 273 8.56 -21.55 8.52
CA LYS A 273 9.78 -21.07 7.88
C LYS A 273 10.58 -22.23 7.28
N GLY A 274 10.88 -22.14 5.97
CA GLY A 274 11.66 -23.15 5.24
C GLY A 274 10.87 -24.42 4.90
N LYS A 275 9.60 -24.53 5.32
CA LYS A 275 8.72 -25.63 4.92
C LYS A 275 8.11 -25.34 3.56
N ILE A 276 8.87 -25.61 2.50
CA ILE A 276 8.33 -25.66 1.14
C ILE A 276 7.91 -27.11 0.92
N THR A 277 6.62 -27.40 1.04
CA THR A 277 6.11 -28.71 0.61
C THR A 277 6.01 -28.72 -0.90
N GLU A 278 6.54 -29.77 -1.54
CA GLU A 278 6.23 -30.03 -2.95
C GLU A 278 4.70 -29.99 -3.11
N HIS A 279 4.23 -29.25 -4.13
CA HIS A 279 2.82 -29.04 -4.41
C HIS A 279 2.00 -28.15 -3.44
N ALA A 280 2.58 -27.47 -2.44
CA ALA A 280 1.84 -26.47 -1.64
C ALA A 280 1.18 -25.39 -2.52
N SER A 281 1.83 -25.01 -3.62
CA SER A 281 1.29 -24.05 -4.60
C SER A 281 0.06 -24.56 -5.36
N LEU A 282 -0.24 -25.86 -5.29
CA LEU A 282 -1.39 -26.47 -5.96
C LEU A 282 -2.62 -26.58 -5.05
N LEU A 283 -2.55 -26.13 -3.79
CA LEU A 283 -3.70 -26.06 -2.90
C LEU A 283 -3.98 -24.62 -2.47
N TYR A 284 -5.25 -24.24 -2.40
CA TYR A 284 -5.65 -22.93 -1.86
C TYR A 284 -6.94 -23.02 -1.06
N PHE A 285 -7.15 -22.05 -0.17
CA PHE A 285 -8.39 -21.90 0.59
C PHE A 285 -9.28 -20.80 -0.03
N ASP A 286 -10.59 -20.93 0.10
CA ASP A 286 -11.51 -19.84 -0.24
C ASP A 286 -11.54 -18.79 0.85
N PHE A 287 -10.50 -17.96 0.86
CA PHE A 287 -10.41 -16.82 1.76
C PHE A 287 -11.52 -15.78 1.52
N LYS A 288 -12.11 -15.72 0.30
CA LYS A 288 -13.18 -14.76 0.00
C LYS A 288 -14.43 -15.07 0.83
N SER A 289 -14.84 -16.33 0.88
CA SER A 289 -15.99 -16.75 1.69
C SER A 289 -15.72 -16.58 3.18
N VAL A 290 -14.51 -16.94 3.64
CA VAL A 290 -14.08 -16.76 5.04
C VAL A 290 -14.16 -15.29 5.44
N VAL A 291 -13.57 -14.39 4.66
CA VAL A 291 -13.58 -12.94 4.93
C VAL A 291 -14.99 -12.37 4.85
N THR A 292 -15.81 -12.83 3.92
CA THR A 292 -17.22 -12.37 3.79
C THR A 292 -18.03 -12.75 5.02
N ALA A 293 -17.87 -13.96 5.54
CA ALA A 293 -18.58 -14.42 6.73
C ALA A 293 -18.24 -13.56 7.96
N PHE A 294 -16.96 -13.22 8.16
CA PHE A 294 -16.55 -12.30 9.23
C PHE A 294 -17.10 -10.89 9.04
N ARG A 295 -17.00 -10.32 7.82
CA ARG A 295 -17.47 -8.95 7.53
C ARG A 295 -18.96 -8.76 7.73
N ASN A 296 -19.75 -9.79 7.44
CA ASN A 296 -21.20 -9.77 7.62
C ASN A 296 -21.64 -10.14 9.03
N GLY A 297 -20.70 -10.50 9.93
CA GLY A 297 -21.02 -10.96 11.28
C GLY A 297 -21.68 -12.33 11.33
N PHE A 298 -21.61 -13.13 10.26
CA PHE A 298 -22.18 -14.48 10.22
C PHE A 298 -21.39 -15.49 11.03
N ALA A 299 -20.09 -15.21 11.24
CA ALA A 299 -19.21 -16.05 12.04
C ALA A 299 -18.29 -15.17 12.88
N GLN A 300 -18.04 -15.59 14.12
CA GLN A 300 -16.97 -15.05 14.96
C GLN A 300 -15.69 -15.87 14.86
N GLU A 301 -15.80 -17.14 14.47
CA GLU A 301 -14.71 -18.07 14.25
C GLU A 301 -15.02 -18.98 13.05
N ILE A 302 -13.99 -19.30 12.25
CA ILE A 302 -14.08 -20.28 11.17
C ILE A 302 -12.88 -21.22 11.27
N ARG A 303 -13.14 -22.52 11.35
CA ARG A 303 -12.11 -23.55 11.26
C ARG A 303 -11.90 -23.92 9.79
N ILE A 304 -10.66 -23.80 9.35
CA ILE A 304 -10.22 -24.20 8.01
C ILE A 304 -9.61 -25.61 8.12
N PRO A 305 -9.86 -26.53 7.17
CA PRO A 305 -9.23 -27.85 7.15
C PRO A 305 -7.71 -27.74 7.04
N ASP A 306 -7.01 -28.66 7.71
CA ASP A 306 -5.55 -28.74 7.63
C ASP A 306 -5.09 -29.06 6.21
N LEU A 307 -3.94 -28.52 5.82
CA LEU A 307 -3.30 -28.92 4.58
C LEU A 307 -2.84 -30.38 4.69
N PRO A 308 -3.04 -31.21 3.65
CA PRO A 308 -2.49 -32.55 3.62
C PRO A 308 -0.98 -32.51 3.82
N THR A 309 -0.47 -33.32 4.75
CA THR A 309 0.97 -33.47 5.03
C THR A 309 1.64 -34.58 4.22
N VAL A 310 0.84 -35.34 3.46
CA VAL A 310 1.28 -36.45 2.60
C VAL A 310 1.53 -35.95 1.18
N GLU A 311 2.32 -36.70 0.41
CA GLU A 311 2.54 -36.43 -1.00
C GLU A 311 1.21 -36.40 -1.78
N MET A 312 1.03 -35.33 -2.56
CA MET A 312 -0.21 -35.02 -3.25
C MET A 312 -0.06 -35.22 -4.75
N ASN A 313 -0.96 -35.99 -5.33
CA ASN A 313 -1.08 -36.18 -6.76
C ASN A 313 -2.28 -35.39 -7.28
N PHE A 314 -2.18 -34.88 -8.50
CA PHE A 314 -3.23 -34.07 -9.13
C PHE A 314 -3.54 -34.61 -10.51
N THR A 315 -4.81 -34.94 -10.75
CA THR A 315 -5.26 -35.45 -12.04
C THR A 315 -6.64 -34.90 -12.40
N ARG A 316 -6.97 -34.98 -13.67
CA ARG A 316 -8.24 -34.54 -14.22
C ARG A 316 -8.87 -35.67 -15.03
N TYR A 317 -10.07 -36.06 -14.66
CA TYR A 317 -10.89 -36.98 -15.43
C TYR A 317 -11.92 -36.24 -16.28
N HIS A 318 -11.96 -36.57 -17.58
CA HIS A 318 -13.02 -36.19 -18.50
C HIS A 318 -13.97 -37.37 -18.66
N LEU A 319 -15.18 -37.22 -18.12
CA LEU A 319 -16.20 -38.25 -18.10
C LEU A 319 -17.26 -37.96 -19.15
N ILE A 320 -17.64 -38.98 -19.92
CA ILE A 320 -18.95 -39.01 -20.59
C ILE A 320 -19.92 -39.64 -19.59
N ALA A 321 -20.69 -38.80 -18.90
CA ALA A 321 -21.54 -39.18 -17.78
C ALA A 321 -22.81 -38.31 -17.73
N PRO A 322 -23.82 -38.64 -16.90
CA PRO A 322 -25.07 -37.90 -16.86
C PRO A 322 -24.86 -36.46 -16.44
N LYS A 323 -25.56 -35.54 -17.11
CA LYS A 323 -25.55 -34.10 -16.79
C LYS A 323 -26.30 -33.76 -15.48
N LYS A 324 -26.88 -34.76 -14.83
CA LYS A 324 -27.71 -34.59 -13.63
C LYS A 324 -26.87 -34.12 -12.44
N GLU A 325 -27.42 -33.20 -11.65
CA GLU A 325 -26.80 -32.73 -10.40
C GLU A 325 -26.57 -33.88 -9.41
N SER A 326 -27.45 -34.89 -9.40
CA SER A 326 -27.33 -36.08 -8.54
C SER A 326 -26.03 -36.85 -8.77
N PHE A 327 -25.57 -36.95 -10.02
CA PHE A 327 -24.30 -37.58 -10.36
C PHE A 327 -23.11 -36.77 -9.81
N ARG A 328 -23.12 -35.45 -10.03
CA ARG A 328 -22.07 -34.56 -9.51
C ARG A 328 -22.02 -34.57 -7.97
N LYS A 329 -23.17 -34.56 -7.30
CA LYS A 329 -23.30 -34.75 -5.85
C LYS A 329 -22.78 -36.12 -5.39
N TRP A 330 -22.99 -37.17 -6.17
CA TRP A 330 -22.40 -38.47 -5.88
C TRP A 330 -20.86 -38.44 -5.95
N VAL A 331 -20.28 -37.86 -7.01
CA VAL A 331 -18.82 -37.69 -7.14
C VAL A 331 -18.25 -36.90 -5.96
N GLN A 332 -18.89 -35.79 -5.59
CA GLN A 332 -18.48 -34.98 -4.44
C GLN A 332 -18.50 -35.79 -3.13
N ARG A 333 -19.54 -36.61 -2.90
CA ARG A 333 -19.61 -37.47 -1.70
C ARG A 333 -18.48 -38.50 -1.67
N GLN A 334 -18.19 -39.16 -2.80
CA GLN A 334 -17.08 -40.12 -2.87
C GLN A 334 -15.73 -39.44 -2.64
N ALA A 335 -15.50 -38.30 -3.30
CA ALA A 335 -14.26 -37.56 -3.13
C ALA A 335 -14.04 -37.13 -1.66
N ARG A 336 -15.07 -36.58 -1.01
CA ARG A 336 -15.00 -36.21 0.42
C ARG A 336 -14.76 -37.41 1.32
N LYS A 337 -15.42 -38.56 1.08
CA LYS A 337 -15.22 -39.80 1.84
C LYS A 337 -13.77 -40.29 1.79
N HIS A 338 -13.06 -39.99 0.70
CA HIS A 338 -11.66 -40.38 0.50
C HIS A 338 -10.66 -39.24 0.71
N ASN A 339 -11.06 -38.14 1.35
CA ASN A 339 -10.22 -36.96 1.62
C ASN A 339 -9.57 -36.37 0.35
N ILE A 340 -10.31 -36.37 -0.76
CA ILE A 340 -9.87 -35.82 -2.04
C ILE A 340 -10.32 -34.37 -2.14
N ASN A 341 -9.37 -33.48 -2.44
CA ASN A 341 -9.61 -32.09 -2.79
C ASN A 341 -9.93 -31.98 -4.27
N GLY A 342 -10.68 -30.98 -4.70
CA GLY A 342 -11.09 -30.95 -6.09
C GLY A 342 -12.37 -30.21 -6.39
N TYR A 343 -12.83 -30.45 -7.60
CA TYR A 343 -14.15 -30.04 -8.02
C TYR A 343 -14.67 -30.95 -9.12
N VAL A 344 -15.99 -30.96 -9.26
CA VAL A 344 -16.66 -31.49 -10.44
C VAL A 344 -17.39 -30.36 -11.15
N LYS A 345 -17.18 -30.26 -12.46
CA LYS A 345 -17.75 -29.22 -13.33
C LYS A 345 -18.34 -29.85 -14.58
N LEU A 346 -19.53 -29.41 -15.00
CA LEU A 346 -20.05 -29.75 -16.32
C LEU A 346 -19.44 -28.80 -17.37
N LEU A 347 -18.89 -29.35 -18.45
CA LEU A 347 -18.25 -28.59 -19.52
C LEU A 347 -19.26 -28.19 -20.61
N LYS A 348 -18.97 -27.12 -21.35
CA LYS A 348 -19.81 -26.64 -22.47
C LYS A 348 -20.02 -27.71 -23.55
N ASN A 349 -19.04 -28.61 -23.75
CA ASN A 349 -19.12 -29.73 -24.69
C ASN A 349 -19.93 -30.94 -24.15
N GLY A 350 -20.59 -30.80 -23.00
CA GLY A 350 -21.44 -31.83 -22.40
C GLY A 350 -20.70 -32.91 -21.60
N LYS A 351 -19.36 -32.93 -21.60
CA LYS A 351 -18.56 -33.82 -20.74
C LYS A 351 -18.53 -33.30 -19.29
N THR A 352 -18.35 -34.19 -18.32
CA THR A 352 -18.12 -33.81 -16.92
C THR A 352 -16.63 -33.84 -16.61
N SER A 353 -16.09 -32.74 -16.09
CA SER A 353 -14.70 -32.61 -15.66
C SER A 353 -14.61 -32.80 -14.16
N VAL A 354 -13.87 -33.82 -13.72
CA VAL A 354 -13.57 -34.06 -12.31
C VAL A 354 -12.08 -33.79 -12.11
N VAL A 355 -11.75 -32.72 -11.39
CA VAL A 355 -10.36 -32.42 -11.01
C VAL A 355 -10.17 -32.88 -9.58
N VAL A 356 -9.12 -33.66 -9.34
CA VAL A 356 -8.83 -34.24 -8.02
C VAL A 356 -7.40 -33.98 -7.62
N GLY A 357 -7.22 -33.71 -6.33
CA GLY A 357 -5.93 -33.55 -5.65
C GLY A 357 -5.96 -34.33 -4.35
N GLY A 358 -5.09 -35.31 -4.19
CA GLY A 358 -5.10 -36.20 -3.03
C GLY A 358 -3.93 -37.18 -3.01
N ASN A 359 -3.83 -37.99 -1.96
CA ASN A 359 -2.94 -39.14 -1.95
C ASN A 359 -3.30 -40.09 -3.11
N ILE A 360 -2.29 -40.70 -3.74
CA ILE A 360 -2.48 -41.59 -4.89
C ILE A 360 -3.45 -42.75 -4.61
N ASN A 361 -3.43 -43.31 -3.40
CA ASN A 361 -4.35 -44.40 -3.00
C ASN A 361 -5.81 -43.92 -2.95
N SER A 362 -6.05 -42.69 -2.49
CA SER A 362 -7.39 -42.10 -2.51
C SER A 362 -7.85 -41.84 -3.94
N ILE A 363 -6.98 -41.30 -4.79
CA ILE A 363 -7.27 -41.04 -6.20
C ILE A 363 -7.59 -42.34 -6.93
N ASN A 364 -6.83 -43.41 -6.70
CA ASN A 364 -7.07 -44.72 -7.30
C ASN A 364 -8.39 -45.33 -6.85
N LYS A 365 -8.77 -45.20 -5.56
CA LYS A 365 -10.09 -45.63 -5.07
C LYS A 365 -11.22 -44.87 -5.75
N LEU A 366 -11.08 -43.55 -5.94
CA LEU A 366 -12.07 -42.79 -6.69
C LEU A 366 -12.10 -43.20 -8.17
N ARG A 367 -10.95 -43.46 -8.79
CA ARG A 367 -10.85 -43.96 -10.17
C ARG A 367 -11.65 -45.25 -10.33
N GLU A 368 -11.44 -46.22 -9.44
CA GLU A 368 -12.16 -47.49 -9.41
C GLU A 368 -13.68 -47.30 -9.26
N LEU A 369 -14.12 -46.41 -8.36
CA LEU A 369 -15.53 -46.08 -8.20
C LEU A 369 -16.13 -45.44 -9.46
N LEU A 370 -15.35 -44.64 -10.19
CA LEU A 370 -15.78 -44.05 -11.45
C LEU A 370 -15.85 -45.12 -12.55
N ASP A 371 -14.86 -46.00 -12.67
CA ASP A 371 -14.87 -47.09 -13.67
C ASP A 371 -16.06 -48.04 -13.48
N ASN A 372 -16.43 -48.32 -12.23
CA ASN A 372 -17.54 -49.20 -11.88
C ASN A 372 -18.92 -48.51 -11.88
N HIS A 373 -19.00 -47.21 -12.16
CA HIS A 373 -20.28 -46.50 -12.11
C HIS A 373 -21.11 -46.76 -13.38
N PRO A 374 -22.34 -47.32 -13.27
CA PRO A 374 -23.10 -47.85 -14.42
C PRO A 374 -23.53 -46.80 -15.45
N GLN A 375 -23.45 -45.51 -15.10
CA GLN A 375 -23.85 -44.40 -15.96
C GLN A 375 -22.68 -43.67 -16.62
N ILE A 376 -21.43 -44.13 -16.43
CA ILE A 376 -20.25 -43.52 -17.05
C ILE A 376 -19.87 -44.35 -18.28
N ASN A 377 -19.85 -43.70 -19.44
CA ASN A 377 -19.59 -44.38 -20.72
C ASN A 377 -18.11 -44.41 -21.07
N SER A 378 -17.35 -43.37 -20.68
CA SER A 378 -15.92 -43.30 -20.95
C SER A 378 -15.23 -42.35 -19.97
N ILE A 379 -13.97 -42.65 -19.66
CA ILE A 379 -13.12 -41.83 -18.80
C ILE A 379 -11.79 -41.58 -19.51
N GLU A 380 -11.45 -40.31 -19.68
CA GLU A 380 -10.17 -39.87 -20.23
C GLU A 380 -9.40 -39.14 -19.12
N GLU A 381 -8.23 -39.67 -18.75
CA GLU A 381 -7.37 -39.09 -17.73
C GLU A 381 -6.38 -38.08 -18.33
N LYS A 382 -6.17 -36.95 -17.64
CA LYS A 382 -5.25 -35.88 -18.03
C LYS A 382 -4.46 -35.39 -16.83
N SER A 383 -3.21 -35.00 -17.07
CA SER A 383 -2.39 -34.34 -16.06
C SER A 383 -3.01 -33.00 -15.64
N TRP A 384 -2.82 -32.65 -14.37
CA TRP A 384 -3.29 -31.38 -13.81
C TRP A 384 -2.18 -30.73 -12.98
N ASN A 385 -1.82 -29.50 -13.36
CA ASN A 385 -0.73 -28.74 -12.74
C ASN A 385 -1.20 -27.35 -12.25
N LYS A 386 -2.51 -27.16 -12.08
CA LYS A 386 -3.09 -25.90 -11.61
C LYS A 386 -3.58 -26.03 -10.16
N PRO A 387 -3.70 -24.91 -9.43
CA PRO A 387 -4.21 -24.95 -8.07
C PRO A 387 -5.64 -25.50 -7.98
N VAL A 388 -5.90 -26.22 -6.88
CA VAL A 388 -7.17 -26.84 -6.52
C VAL A 388 -7.57 -26.34 -5.14
N LYS A 389 -8.85 -26.01 -4.95
CA LYS A 389 -9.33 -25.59 -3.63
C LYS A 389 -9.27 -26.75 -2.65
N VAL A 390 -8.88 -26.49 -1.40
CA VAL A 390 -9.03 -27.47 -0.32
C VAL A 390 -10.52 -27.76 -0.10
N GLY A 391 -10.85 -29.04 0.03
CA GLY A 391 -12.22 -29.57 -0.04
C GLY A 391 -12.67 -29.90 -1.46
N PHE A 392 -13.91 -30.40 -1.60
CA PHE A 392 -14.47 -30.78 -2.90
C PHE A 392 -15.72 -29.99 -3.26
N GLU A 393 -15.70 -29.34 -4.41
CA GLU A 393 -16.75 -28.41 -4.88
C GLU A 393 -17.60 -28.96 -6.03
N LEU A 394 -18.83 -28.46 -6.10
CA LEU A 394 -19.68 -28.53 -7.29
C LEU A 394 -19.56 -27.17 -7.99
N ILE A 395 -19.02 -27.16 -9.21
CA ILE A 395 -18.97 -25.94 -10.03
C ILE A 395 -20.10 -26.01 -11.05
N GLU A 396 -21.00 -25.03 -10.99
CA GLU A 396 -22.06 -24.87 -11.98
C GLU A 396 -21.53 -24.28 -13.30
N ILE A 397 -22.32 -24.40 -14.38
CA ILE A 397 -21.92 -23.94 -15.72
C ILE A 397 -21.80 -22.42 -15.81
N GLU A 398 -22.32 -21.66 -14.85
CA GLU A 398 -22.18 -20.21 -14.82
C GLU A 398 -21.05 -19.78 -13.88
N ASP A 399 -19.95 -19.30 -14.49
CA ASP A 399 -19.10 -18.19 -14.01
C ASP A 399 -17.77 -18.16 -14.79
N ILE A 400 -17.84 -18.07 -16.12
CA ILE A 400 -16.73 -17.53 -16.95
C ILE A 400 -17.17 -16.23 -17.65
N ASP A 401 -18.47 -16.06 -17.89
CA ASP A 401 -19.03 -14.89 -18.57
C ASP A 401 -19.72 -13.88 -17.63
N LYS A 402 -19.67 -14.07 -16.30
CA LYS A 402 -19.92 -12.93 -15.41
C LYS A 402 -18.76 -11.95 -15.61
N LYS A 403 -19.04 -10.82 -16.29
CA LYS A 403 -18.34 -9.56 -16.01
C LYS A 403 -18.13 -9.50 -14.49
N PRO A 404 -16.92 -9.17 -13.99
CA PRO A 404 -16.65 -9.18 -12.57
C PRO A 404 -17.82 -8.53 -11.86
N GLU A 405 -18.52 -9.32 -11.01
CA GLU A 405 -19.66 -8.83 -10.23
C GLU A 405 -19.30 -7.42 -9.77
N GLU A 406 -20.07 -6.42 -10.21
CA GLU A 406 -19.83 -5.04 -9.81
C GLU A 406 -19.76 -5.05 -8.29
N LYS A 407 -18.54 -4.89 -7.78
CA LYS A 407 -18.28 -5.14 -6.37
C LYS A 407 -19.26 -4.26 -5.60
N PRO A 408 -19.84 -4.70 -4.47
CA PRO A 408 -20.88 -3.91 -3.79
C PRO A 408 -20.46 -2.46 -3.50
N TYR A 409 -19.15 -2.23 -3.35
CA TYR A 409 -18.58 -0.89 -3.24
C TYR A 409 -18.52 -0.09 -4.55
N LEU A 410 -18.37 -0.71 -5.73
CA LEU A 410 -18.51 -0.07 -7.04
C LEU A 410 -19.96 0.38 -7.26
N ILE A 411 -20.96 -0.45 -6.92
CA ILE A 411 -22.38 -0.05 -6.98
C ILE A 411 -22.64 1.11 -6.01
N LYS A 412 -22.10 1.04 -4.79
CA LYS A 412 -22.17 2.12 -3.81
C LYS A 412 -21.46 3.39 -4.31
N TYR A 413 -20.30 3.25 -4.96
CA TYR A 413 -19.51 4.35 -5.51
C TYR A 413 -20.23 5.03 -6.68
N GLN A 414 -20.76 4.26 -7.63
CA GLN A 414 -21.56 4.78 -8.74
C GLN A 414 -22.82 5.51 -8.24
N LYS A 415 -23.46 4.99 -7.18
CA LYS A 415 -24.58 5.67 -6.53
C LYS A 415 -24.15 6.99 -5.88
N LEU A 416 -23.05 6.99 -5.13
CA LEU A 416 -22.45 8.18 -4.53
C LEU A 416 -22.02 9.22 -5.58
N GLU A 417 -21.50 8.78 -6.72
CA GLU A 417 -21.08 9.66 -7.81
C GLU A 417 -22.29 10.31 -8.49
N LYS A 418 -23.35 9.54 -8.74
CA LYS A 418 -24.64 10.08 -9.22
C LYS A 418 -25.23 11.08 -8.24
N ASP A 419 -25.24 10.76 -6.94
CA ASP A 419 -25.73 11.65 -5.90
C ASP A 419 -24.88 12.93 -5.81
N TYR A 420 -23.56 12.83 -5.92
CA TYR A 420 -22.64 13.96 -5.95
C TYR A 420 -22.90 14.87 -7.16
N ILE A 421 -23.06 14.32 -8.35
CA ILE A 421 -23.37 15.10 -9.57
C ILE A 421 -24.72 15.80 -9.42
N LEU A 422 -25.73 15.13 -8.88
CA LEU A 422 -27.05 15.70 -8.62
C LEU A 422 -26.98 16.84 -7.60
N LEU A 423 -26.23 16.64 -6.51
CA LEU A 423 -26.02 17.63 -5.47
C LEU A 423 -25.23 18.83 -5.98
N LYS A 424 -24.22 18.61 -6.83
CA LYS A 424 -23.46 19.67 -7.50
C LYS A 424 -24.32 20.49 -8.45
N LYS A 425 -25.21 19.84 -9.23
CA LYS A 425 -26.20 20.54 -10.07
C LYS A 425 -27.18 21.35 -9.23
N LYS A 426 -27.72 20.79 -8.14
CA LYS A 426 -28.57 21.54 -7.19
C LYS A 426 -27.83 22.72 -6.56
N TYR A 427 -26.59 22.52 -6.13
CA TYR A 427 -25.75 23.57 -5.55
C TYR A 427 -25.49 24.71 -6.55
N GLN A 428 -25.15 24.38 -7.81
CA GLN A 428 -24.97 25.36 -8.87
C GLN A 428 -26.28 26.07 -9.22
N SER A 429 -27.40 25.35 -9.28
CA SER A 429 -28.73 25.96 -9.45
C SER A 429 -29.07 26.92 -8.31
N VAL A 430 -28.69 26.58 -7.08
CA VAL A 430 -28.91 27.40 -5.90
C VAL A 430 -27.99 28.64 -5.90
N ILE A 431 -26.72 28.50 -6.30
CA ILE A 431 -25.79 29.62 -6.44
C ILE A 431 -26.21 30.56 -7.56
N ASN A 432 -26.66 30.02 -8.70
CA ASN A 432 -27.04 30.79 -9.87
C ASN A 432 -28.48 31.29 -9.81
N SER A 433 -29.28 30.83 -8.84
CA SER A 433 -30.63 31.33 -8.59
C SER A 433 -30.59 32.79 -8.15
N THR A 434 -31.22 33.64 -8.95
CA THR A 434 -31.44 35.05 -8.64
C THR A 434 -32.27 35.21 -7.37
N SER A 435 -33.29 34.36 -7.14
CA SER A 435 -34.10 34.36 -5.91
C SER A 435 -33.29 33.98 -4.68
N TRP A 436 -32.32 33.08 -4.81
CA TRP A 436 -31.45 32.69 -3.70
C TRP A 436 -30.47 33.83 -3.35
N LYS A 437 -29.92 34.52 -4.35
CA LYS A 437 -29.04 35.68 -4.12
C LYS A 437 -29.81 36.84 -3.47
N THR A 438 -31.02 37.15 -3.93
CA THR A 438 -31.83 38.27 -3.40
C THR A 438 -32.40 38.00 -2.02
N THR A 439 -32.77 36.76 -1.70
CA THR A 439 -33.29 36.38 -0.36
C THR A 439 -32.20 36.13 0.69
N ARG A 440 -30.91 36.34 0.36
CA ARG A 440 -29.78 36.07 1.27
C ARG A 440 -29.92 36.84 2.60
N LEU A 441 -30.32 38.12 2.53
CA LEU A 441 -30.52 39.00 3.70
C LEU A 441 -31.68 38.54 4.60
N LEU A 442 -32.82 38.16 4.00
CA LEU A 442 -33.97 37.63 4.74
C LEU A 442 -33.66 36.29 5.41
N ARG A 443 -32.81 35.45 4.80
CA ARG A 443 -32.40 34.15 5.36
C ARG A 443 -31.33 34.27 6.45
N SER A 444 -30.50 35.30 6.43
CA SER A 444 -29.65 35.65 7.59
C SER A 444 -30.47 36.13 8.77
N ILE A 445 -31.52 36.94 8.54
CA ILE A 445 -32.43 37.40 9.60
C ILE A 445 -33.22 36.21 10.19
N GLY A 446 -33.77 35.33 9.34
CA GLY A 446 -34.49 34.13 9.80
C GLY A 446 -33.63 33.09 10.55
N ARG A 447 -32.30 33.14 10.44
CA ARG A 447 -31.37 32.31 11.24
C ARG A 447 -31.13 32.87 12.64
N ILE A 448 -31.31 34.17 12.84
CA ILE A 448 -31.20 34.83 14.15
C ILE A 448 -32.41 34.47 15.03
N PHE A 449 -33.60 34.33 14.43
CA PHE A 449 -34.84 33.92 15.12
C PHE A 449 -35.01 32.40 15.32
N LYS A 450 -34.05 31.58 14.85
CA LYS A 450 -34.09 30.10 14.96
C LYS A 450 -33.02 29.52 15.90
N ARG A 451 -32.40 30.37 16.73
CA ARG A 451 -31.59 29.94 17.87
C ARG A 451 -32.40 30.00 19.15
#